data_AF-A0A1N6DG40-F1
#
_entry.id   AF-A0A1N6DG40-F1
#
_cell.length_a   1.000
_cell.length_b   1.000
_cell.length_c   1.000
_cell.angle_alpha   90.00
_cell.angle_beta   90.00
_cell.angle_gamma   90.00
#
_symmetry.space_group_name_H-M   'P 1'
#
loop_
_entity.id
_entity.type
_entity.pdbx_description
1 polymer ?
#
loop_
_entity_poly.entity_id
_entity_poly.type
_entity_poly.pdbx_seq_one_letter_code
_entity_poly.pdbx_strand_id
1 'polypeptide(L)' 'MVDAMDDHTLRTAIAAADGDDPYRALRDLHHARVALLRELDRAEATAVRRARAAGSSWQLIALALDVSKQAVHKKYGRR' A
#
# COMPACT_ATOMS: atom_id res chain seq x y z
N MET A 1 -7.96 -12.78 -4.02
CA MET A 1 -6.93 -13.66 -3.44
C MET A 1 -5.72 -12.77 -3.23
N VAL A 2 -5.66 -12.10 -2.06
CA VAL A 2 -4.46 -11.35 -1.66
C VAL A 2 -3.29 -12.34 -1.71
N ASP A 3 -2.27 -12.00 -2.48
CA ASP A 3 -1.29 -12.96 -2.96
C ASP A 3 -0.49 -13.54 -1.78
N ALA A 4 -0.46 -14.87 -1.67
CA ALA A 4 0.29 -15.58 -0.64
C ALA A 4 1.82 -15.30 -0.73
N MET A 5 2.28 -14.78 -1.88
CA MET A 5 3.67 -14.37 -2.10
C MET A 5 4.10 -13.21 -1.16
N ASP A 6 3.23 -12.22 -0.92
CA ASP A 6 3.57 -11.02 -0.13
C ASP A 6 3.66 -11.32 1.38
N ASP A 7 2.76 -12.17 1.88
CA ASP A 7 2.73 -12.63 3.28
C ASP A 7 3.98 -13.46 3.61
N HIS A 8 4.41 -14.33 2.69
CA HIS A 8 5.64 -15.11 2.86
C HIS A 8 6.89 -14.23 2.80
N THR A 9 6.97 -13.26 1.88
CA THR A 9 8.10 -12.31 1.81
C THR A 9 8.20 -11.45 3.06
N LEU A 10 7.07 -10.95 3.58
CA LEU A 10 7.05 -10.17 4.82
C LEU A 10 7.50 -11.00 6.02
N ARG A 11 6.98 -12.22 6.18
CA ARG A 11 7.39 -13.12 7.27
C ARG A 11 8.88 -13.48 7.19
N THR A 12 9.38 -13.73 5.99
CA THR A 12 10.80 -14.01 5.77
C THR A 12 11.68 -12.81 6.14
N ALA A 13 11.28 -11.60 5.74
CA ALA A 13 12.01 -10.38 6.08
C ALA A 13 12.01 -10.09 7.59
N ILE A 14 10.91 -10.36 8.29
CA ILE A 14 10.82 -10.24 9.75
C ILE A 14 11.72 -11.27 10.44
N ALA A 15 11.69 -12.53 10.00
CA ALA A 15 12.54 -13.57 10.58
C ALA A 15 14.05 -13.30 10.35
N ALA A 16 14.41 -12.67 9.23
CA ALA A 16 15.78 -12.26 8.95
C ALA A 16 16.26 -11.07 9.79
N ALA A 17 15.35 -10.37 10.49
CA ALA A 17 15.68 -9.20 11.30
C ALA A 17 16.49 -9.54 12.56
N ASP A 18 16.46 -10.80 12.99
CA ASP A 18 17.21 -11.31 14.15
C ASP A 18 18.67 -11.74 13.81
N GLY A 19 19.14 -11.48 12.57
CA GLY A 19 20.47 -11.85 12.11
C GLY A 19 21.60 -10.90 12.56
N ASP A 20 22.85 -11.38 12.46
CA ASP A 20 24.05 -10.70 12.99
C ASP A 20 24.42 -9.37 12.29
N ASP A 21 23.95 -9.13 11.05
CA ASP A 21 24.17 -7.88 10.33
C ASP A 21 22.90 -6.98 10.37
N PRO A 22 22.87 -5.97 11.25
CA PRO A 22 21.70 -5.09 11.39
C PRO A 22 21.41 -4.27 10.13
N TYR A 23 22.42 -3.98 9.30
CA TYR A 23 22.21 -3.21 8.07
C TYR A 23 21.64 -4.07 6.94
N ARG A 24 21.91 -5.36 6.94
CA ARG A 24 21.24 -6.31 6.04
C ARG A 24 19.76 -6.46 6.42
N ALA A 25 19.49 -6.69 7.70
CA ALA A 25 18.13 -6.77 8.22
C ALA A 25 17.28 -5.54 7.84
N LEU A 26 17.81 -4.32 8.04
CA LEU A 26 17.10 -3.08 7.69
C LEU A 26 16.80 -2.97 6.19
N ARG A 27 17.72 -3.40 5.32
CA ARG A 27 17.50 -3.38 3.86
C ARG A 27 16.42 -4.37 3.45
N ASP A 28 16.46 -5.58 3.98
CA ASP A 28 15.48 -6.62 3.65
C ASP A 28 14.06 -6.22 4.10
N LEU A 29 13.93 -5.68 5.32
CA LEU A 29 12.67 -5.11 5.82
C LEU A 29 12.19 -3.93 4.96
N HIS A 30 13.10 -3.05 4.56
CA HIS A 30 12.75 -1.92 3.69
C HIS A 30 12.24 -2.39 2.33
N HIS A 31 12.91 -3.36 1.71
CA HIS A 31 12.49 -3.93 0.42
C HIS A 31 11.12 -4.60 0.51
N ALA A 32 10.90 -5.42 1.54
CA ALA A 32 9.60 -6.03 1.80
C ALA A 32 8.49 -4.97 1.99
N ARG A 33 8.76 -3.94 2.80
CA ARG A 33 7.82 -2.83 3.02
C ARG A 33 7.49 -2.09 1.72
N VAL A 34 8.49 -1.78 0.89
CA VAL A 34 8.28 -1.09 -0.39
C VAL A 34 7.47 -1.93 -1.36
N ALA A 35 7.73 -3.24 -1.43
CA ALA A 35 6.95 -4.16 -2.27
C ALA A 35 5.47 -4.18 -1.86
N LEU A 36 5.20 -4.33 -0.55
CA LEU A 36 3.85 -4.34 -0.01
C LEU A 36 3.12 -3.02 -0.25
N LEU A 37 3.77 -1.87 0.00
CA LEU A 37 3.17 -0.55 -0.24
C LEU A 37 2.81 -0.34 -1.71
N ARG A 38 3.62 -0.84 -2.65
CA ARG A 38 3.32 -0.77 -4.09
C ARG A 38 2.09 -1.59 -4.48
N GLU A 39 1.89 -2.76 -3.88
CA GLU A 39 0.67 -3.56 -4.10
C GLU A 39 -0.54 -2.86 -3.50
N LEU A 40 -0.43 -2.37 -2.26
CA LEU A 40 -1.48 -1.60 -1.59
C LEU A 40 -1.89 -0.38 -2.42
N ASP A 41 -0.94 0.41 -2.93
CA ASP A 41 -1.22 1.56 -3.78
C ASP A 41 -1.98 1.17 -5.06
N ARG A 42 -1.65 0.03 -5.69
CA ARG A 42 -2.36 -0.49 -6.88
C ARG A 42 -3.78 -0.95 -6.54
N ALA A 43 -3.95 -1.65 -5.43
CA ALA A 43 -5.26 -2.10 -4.95
C ALA A 43 -6.14 -0.90 -4.56
N GLU A 44 -5.60 0.05 -3.82
CA GLU A 44 -6.26 1.29 -3.39
C GLU A 44 -6.69 2.11 -4.61
N ALA A 45 -5.80 2.32 -5.59
CA ALA A 45 -6.16 3.01 -6.83
C ALA A 45 -7.30 2.31 -7.60
N THR A 46 -7.34 0.97 -7.56
CA THR A 46 -8.42 0.19 -8.18
C THR A 46 -9.74 0.35 -7.42
N ALA A 47 -9.70 0.33 -6.10
CA ALA A 47 -10.87 0.59 -5.25
C ALA A 47 -11.41 2.02 -5.46
N VAL A 48 -10.53 3.02 -5.49
CA VAL A 48 -10.89 4.43 -5.76
C VAL A 48 -11.57 4.58 -7.13
N ARG A 49 -11.02 3.96 -8.19
CA ARG A 49 -11.65 3.99 -9.52
C ARG A 49 -13.04 3.36 -9.51
N ARG A 50 -13.22 2.23 -8.82
CA ARG A 50 -14.54 1.58 -8.67
C ARG A 50 -15.53 2.47 -7.92
N ALA A 51 -15.12 3.10 -6.82
CA ALA A 51 -15.95 4.03 -6.07
C ALA A 51 -16.35 5.25 -6.93
N ARG A 52 -15.42 5.81 -7.70
CA ARG A 52 -15.71 6.90 -8.64
C ARG A 52 -16.70 6.47 -9.73
N ALA A 53 -16.52 5.28 -10.30
CA ALA A 53 -17.43 4.72 -11.30
C ALA A 53 -18.84 4.45 -10.73
N ALA A 54 -18.93 4.11 -9.45
CA ALA A 54 -20.20 3.95 -8.72
C ALA A 54 -20.83 5.29 -8.28
N GLY A 55 -20.27 6.43 -8.68
CA GLY A 55 -20.80 7.75 -8.36
C GLY A 55 -20.39 8.33 -7.01
N SER A 56 -19.54 7.66 -6.22
CA SER A 56 -19.07 8.19 -4.94
C SER A 56 -18.33 9.51 -5.12
N SER A 57 -18.66 10.52 -4.32
CA SER A 57 -17.96 11.80 -4.36
C SER A 57 -16.52 11.65 -3.86
N TRP A 58 -15.63 12.53 -4.33
CA TRP A 58 -14.26 12.58 -3.84
C TRP A 58 -14.15 12.83 -2.33
N GLN A 59 -15.13 13.51 -1.73
CA GLN A 59 -15.17 13.75 -0.30
C GLN A 59 -15.46 12.48 0.50
N LEU A 60 -16.36 11.62 -0.01
CA LEU A 60 -16.63 10.33 0.62
C LEU A 60 -15.43 9.39 0.51
N ILE A 61 -14.74 9.39 -0.62
CA ILE A 61 -13.52 8.59 -0.79
C ILE A 61 -12.41 9.10 0.14
N ALA A 62 -12.24 10.42 0.25
CA ALA A 62 -11.27 11.01 1.16
C ALA A 62 -11.55 10.66 2.63
N LEU A 63 -12.83 10.70 3.04
CA LEU A 63 -13.27 10.27 4.37
C LEU A 63 -12.96 8.80 4.63
N ALA A 64 -13.21 7.91 3.65
CA ALA A 64 -12.91 6.48 3.79
C ALA A 64 -11.41 6.17 3.89
N LEU A 65 -10.56 7.02 3.31
CA LEU A 65 -9.10 6.89 3.33
C LEU A 65 -8.43 7.68 4.45
N ASP A 66 -9.21 8.38 5.29
CA ASP A 66 -8.73 9.29 6.34
C ASP A 66 -7.69 10.32 5.84
N VAL A 67 -7.97 10.91 4.67
CA VAL A 67 -7.14 11.96 4.08
C VAL A 67 -7.98 13.15 3.65
N SER A 68 -7.32 14.28 3.37
CA SER A 68 -8.03 15.42 2.80
C SER A 68 -8.51 15.13 1.37
N LYS A 69 -9.63 15.77 0.98
CA LYS A 69 -10.12 15.75 -0.42
C LYS A 69 -9.03 16.19 -1.40
N GLN A 70 -8.19 17.15 -1.04
CA GLN A 70 -7.10 17.61 -1.88
C GLN A 70 -6.01 16.53 -2.05
N ALA A 71 -5.66 15.82 -0.97
CA ALA A 71 -4.71 14.72 -1.04
C ALA A 71 -5.21 13.59 -1.93
N VAL A 72 -6.48 13.20 -1.81
CA VAL A 72 -7.08 12.15 -2.64
C VAL A 72 -7.15 12.56 -4.11
N HIS A 73 -7.54 13.82 -4.39
CA HIS A 73 -7.55 14.36 -5.75
C HIS A 73 -6.14 14.41 -6.35
N LYS A 74 -5.14 14.82 -5.56
CA LYS A 74 -3.75 14.87 -6.02
C LYS A 74 -3.23 13.47 -6.34
N LYS A 75 -3.53 12.47 -5.50
CA LYS A 75 -3.06 11.07 -5.64
C LYS A 75 -3.79 10.33 -6.77
N TYR A 76 -5.10 10.52 -6.93
CA TYR A 76 -5.94 9.69 -7.81
C TYR A 76 -6.72 10.44 -8.89
N GLY A 77 -6.82 11.76 -8.80
CA GLY A 77 -7.65 12.58 -9.70
C GLY A 77 -6.99 13.01 -11.01
N ARG A 78 -5.70 12.71 -11.22
CA ARG A 78 -4.96 13.09 -12.45
C ARG A 78 -4.94 12.01 -13.53
N ARG A 79 -5.95 11.16 -13.59
CA ARG A 79 -6.10 10.16 -14.66
C ARG A 79 -7.35 10.42 -15.48
#